data_AF-A0A2D6NFV3-F1
#
_entry.id   AF-A0A2D6NFV3-F1
#
_cell.length_a   1.000
_cell.length_b   1.000
_cell.length_c   1.000
_cell.angle_alpha   90.00
_cell.angle_beta   90.00
_cell.angle_gamma   90.00
#
_symmetry.space_group_name_H-M   'P 1'
#
loop_
_entity.id
_entity.type
_entity.pdbx_description
1 polymer ?
#
loop_
_entity_poly.entity_id
_entity_poly.type
_entity_poly.pdbx_seq_one_letter_code
_entity_poly.pdbx_strand_id
1 'polypeptide(L)'
;MSTEHTANEKAQILLTKLTTGKQVHQIFADNMREQLLINGKPMDHWEKHFKINIPTDNLTPSLCKELSMRLIQLNQEAAFFQAIATAKAQIIKRGTTAAYNDKFWTIVQQYKSERKKLPAAATLETMARVDNEDLDSAQTIADIESKFWKDILDHLSTCRKLIENASMNIATELKSLNNEKFLDNITRKML
;
A
#
# COMPACT_ATOMS: atom_id res chain seq x y z
N MET A 1 32.26 -40.27 -6.70
CA MET A 1 32.62 -39.94 -5.31
C MET A 1 31.71 -38.81 -4.87
N SER A 2 30.76 -39.12 -4.00
CA SER A 2 29.69 -38.23 -3.52
C SER A 2 30.21 -37.31 -2.43
N THR A 3 30.28 -36.01 -2.69
CA THR A 3 30.49 -35.01 -1.65
C THR A 3 29.20 -34.84 -0.86
N GLU A 4 29.08 -35.55 0.26
CA GLU A 4 28.09 -35.24 1.28
C GLU A 4 28.40 -33.85 1.85
N HIS A 5 27.71 -32.82 1.33
CA HIS A 5 27.73 -31.52 1.96
C HIS A 5 27.12 -31.64 3.35
N THR A 6 27.92 -31.29 4.37
CA THR A 6 27.46 -31.25 5.76
C THR A 6 26.27 -30.29 5.88
N ALA A 7 25.39 -30.54 6.86
CA ALA A 7 24.19 -29.71 7.04
C ALA A 7 24.52 -28.20 7.17
N ASN A 8 25.67 -27.87 7.75
CA ASN A 8 26.18 -26.50 7.84
C ASN A 8 26.55 -25.91 6.48
N GLU A 9 27.21 -26.65 5.59
CA GLU A 9 27.53 -26.16 4.24
C GLU A 9 26.26 -25.90 3.42
N LYS A 10 25.26 -26.79 3.51
CA LYS A 10 23.96 -26.59 2.85
C LYS A 10 23.22 -25.36 3.40
N ALA A 11 23.27 -25.15 4.72
CA ALA A 11 22.69 -23.97 5.37
C ALA A 11 23.39 -22.67 4.93
N GLN A 12 24.72 -22.68 4.83
CA GLN A 12 25.50 -21.54 4.34
C GLN A 12 25.15 -21.19 2.89
N ILE A 13 25.06 -22.20 2.00
CA ILE A 13 24.66 -22.00 0.59
C ILE A 13 23.24 -21.43 0.49
N LEU A 14 22.31 -21.91 1.31
CA LEU A 14 20.94 -21.38 1.39
C LEU A 14 20.93 -19.93 1.87
N LEU A 15 21.67 -19.60 2.91
CA LEU A 15 21.82 -18.23 3.42
C LEU A 15 22.40 -17.31 2.37
N THR A 16 23.45 -17.72 1.65
CA THR A 16 24.02 -16.90 0.57
C THR A 16 23.01 -16.66 -0.54
N LYS A 17 22.30 -17.70 -1.01
CA LYS A 17 21.24 -17.56 -2.03
C LYS A 17 20.10 -16.65 -1.58
N LEU A 18 19.66 -16.76 -0.32
CA LEU A 18 18.64 -15.88 0.26
C LEU A 18 19.12 -14.43 0.37
N THR A 19 20.38 -14.22 0.73
CA THR A 19 20.96 -12.88 0.86
C THR A 19 21.12 -12.21 -0.50
N THR A 20 21.60 -12.94 -1.51
CA THR A 20 21.69 -12.46 -2.89
C THR A 20 20.29 -12.20 -3.47
N GLY A 21 19.33 -13.10 -3.24
CA GLY A 21 17.93 -12.87 -3.62
C GLY A 21 17.35 -11.61 -2.98
N LYS A 22 17.59 -11.39 -1.68
CA LYS A 22 17.17 -10.19 -0.97
C LYS A 22 17.78 -8.91 -1.56
N GLN A 23 19.08 -8.92 -1.89
CA GLN A 23 19.75 -7.77 -2.52
C GLN A 23 19.17 -7.44 -3.89
N VAL A 24 18.89 -8.46 -4.71
CA VAL A 24 18.23 -8.28 -6.02
C VAL A 24 16.83 -7.69 -5.83
N HIS A 25 16.03 -8.25 -4.91
CA HIS A 25 14.70 -7.71 -4.61
C HIS A 25 14.75 -6.26 -4.12
N GLN A 26 15.74 -5.90 -3.30
CA GLN A 26 15.95 -4.54 -2.82
C GLN A 26 16.20 -3.57 -3.98
N ILE A 27 17.14 -3.90 -4.87
CA ILE A 27 17.47 -3.08 -6.04
C ILE A 27 16.26 -2.91 -6.96
N PHE A 28 15.49 -3.98 -7.19
CA PHE A 28 14.27 -3.90 -7.99
C PHE A 28 13.17 -3.07 -7.31
N ALA A 29 12.99 -3.19 -6.00
CA ALA A 29 12.00 -2.41 -5.26
C ALA A 29 12.35 -0.91 -5.24
N ASP A 30 13.63 -0.59 -5.07
CA ASP A 30 14.12 0.79 -5.08
C ASP A 30 13.98 1.40 -6.49
N ASN A 31 14.37 0.67 -7.54
CA ASN A 31 14.14 1.11 -8.93
C ASN A 31 12.65 1.27 -9.25
N MET A 32 11.78 0.36 -8.79
CA MET A 32 10.33 0.49 -8.99
C MET A 32 9.80 1.76 -8.30
N ARG A 33 10.26 2.06 -7.08
CA ARG A 33 9.82 3.26 -6.35
C ARG A 33 10.21 4.56 -7.05
N GLU A 34 11.38 4.58 -7.68
CA GLU A 34 11.87 5.75 -8.41
C GLU A 34 11.22 5.91 -9.79
N GLN A 35 10.95 4.81 -10.49
CA GLN A 35 10.46 4.83 -11.87
C GLN A 35 8.93 4.78 -11.98
N LEU A 36 8.24 4.19 -11.00
CA LEU A 36 6.78 4.09 -11.03
C LEU A 36 6.16 5.43 -10.65
N LEU A 37 5.50 6.06 -11.62
CA LEU A 37 4.77 7.31 -11.41
C LEU A 37 3.31 7.04 -11.08
N ILE A 38 2.91 7.39 -9.87
CA ILE A 38 1.51 7.41 -9.44
C ILE A 38 0.99 8.82 -9.65
N ASN A 39 -0.03 8.98 -10.49
CA ASN A 39 -0.62 10.29 -10.83
C ASN A 39 0.45 11.35 -11.22
N GLY A 40 1.44 10.93 -12.00
CA GLY A 40 2.49 11.80 -12.53
C GLY A 40 3.62 12.13 -11.55
N LYS A 41 3.66 11.52 -10.36
CA LYS A 41 4.74 11.72 -9.38
C LYS A 41 5.25 10.38 -8.82
N PRO A 42 6.52 10.29 -8.40
CA PRO A 42 7.03 9.07 -7.80
C PRO A 42 6.37 8.78 -6.44
N MET A 43 6.46 7.53 -5.99
CA MET A 43 5.83 7.10 -4.73
C MET A 43 6.37 7.87 -3.51
N ASP A 44 7.68 8.15 -3.49
CA ASP A 44 8.33 8.85 -2.38
C ASP A 44 7.80 10.28 -2.19
N HIS A 45 7.42 10.95 -3.28
CA HIS A 45 6.82 12.27 -3.25
C HIS A 45 5.48 12.23 -2.52
N TRP A 46 4.64 11.24 -2.83
CA TRP A 46 3.35 11.07 -2.18
C TRP A 46 3.51 10.66 -0.71
N GLU A 47 4.42 9.73 -0.40
CA GLU A 47 4.74 9.37 0.98
C GLU A 47 5.16 10.61 1.80
N LYS A 48 5.97 11.51 1.23
CA LYS A 48 6.35 12.78 1.87
C LYS A 48 5.17 13.76 2.00
N HIS A 49 4.31 13.86 0.98
CA HIS A 49 3.14 14.75 1.00
C HIS A 49 2.11 14.36 2.06
N PHE A 50 1.85 13.06 2.21
CA PHE A 50 0.90 12.51 3.19
C PHE A 50 1.49 12.27 4.58
N LYS A 51 2.78 12.53 4.76
CA LYS A 51 3.45 12.41 6.06
C LYS A 51 2.91 13.46 7.03
N ILE A 52 2.44 13.01 8.19
CA ILE A 52 2.05 13.87 9.30
C ILE A 52 3.10 13.75 10.41
N ASN A 53 3.78 14.87 10.72
CA ASN A 53 4.69 14.94 11.85
C ASN A 53 3.88 15.30 13.10
N ILE A 54 3.71 14.34 13.99
CA ILE A 54 3.10 14.55 15.31
C ILE A 54 4.24 14.83 16.29
N PRO A 55 4.37 16.05 16.84
CA PRO A 55 5.42 16.34 17.80
C PRO A 55 5.18 15.55 19.09
N THR A 56 6.24 14.99 19.66
CA THR A 56 6.18 14.23 20.92
C THR A 56 6.15 15.15 22.14
N ASP A 57 6.76 16.33 22.04
CA ASP A 57 6.88 17.29 23.12
C ASP A 57 6.02 18.53 22.84
N ASN A 58 5.46 19.13 23.89
CA ASN A 58 4.65 20.35 23.83
C ASN A 58 3.40 20.26 22.94
N LEU A 59 2.75 19.10 22.92
CA LEU A 59 1.48 18.95 22.23
C LEU A 59 0.40 19.78 22.95
N THR A 60 -0.19 20.76 22.26
CA THR A 60 -1.22 21.64 22.82
C THR A 60 -2.58 21.38 22.18
N PRO A 61 -3.72 21.76 22.83
CA PRO A 61 -5.03 21.61 22.23
C PRO A 61 -5.18 22.30 20.86
N SER A 62 -4.55 23.47 20.68
CA SER A 62 -4.57 24.19 19.40
C SER A 62 -3.84 23.39 18.32
N LEU A 63 -2.67 22.85 18.65
CA LEU A 63 -1.88 22.05 17.71
C LEU A 63 -2.61 20.75 17.32
N CYS A 64 -3.26 20.09 18.28
CA CYS A 64 -4.10 18.93 18.00
C CYS A 64 -5.24 19.26 17.02
N LYS A 65 -5.88 20.42 17.18
CA LYS A 65 -6.93 20.90 16.26
C LYS A 65 -6.38 21.15 14.86
N GLU A 66 -5.23 21.80 14.74
CA GLU A 66 -4.55 22.04 13.46
C GLU A 66 -4.18 20.72 12.77
N LEU A 67 -3.56 19.80 13.50
CA LEU A 67 -3.21 18.46 13.00
C LEU A 67 -4.46 17.69 12.56
N SER A 68 -5.56 17.78 13.32
CA SER A 68 -6.82 17.13 12.95
C SER A 68 -7.41 17.69 11.66
N MET A 69 -7.42 19.02 11.49
CA MET A 69 -7.88 19.67 10.27
C MET A 69 -7.02 19.30 9.06
N ARG A 70 -5.68 19.28 9.23
CA ARG A 70 -4.76 18.86 8.18
C ARG A 70 -4.99 17.40 7.80
N LEU A 71 -5.20 16.53 8.78
CA LEU A 71 -5.48 15.12 8.54
C LEU A 71 -6.78 14.92 7.78
N ILE A 72 -7.84 15.66 8.07
CA ILE A 72 -9.10 15.60 7.31
C ILE A 72 -8.87 15.94 5.83
N GLN A 73 -8.13 17.01 5.54
CA GLN A 73 -7.82 17.40 4.16
C GLN A 73 -7.03 16.32 3.42
N LEU A 74 -5.95 15.81 4.04
CA LEU A 74 -5.13 14.74 3.47
C LEU A 74 -5.94 13.45 3.27
N ASN A 75 -6.81 13.11 4.21
CA ASN A 75 -7.64 11.92 4.12
C ASN A 75 -8.67 12.03 2.97
N GLN A 76 -9.28 13.21 2.78
CA GLN A 76 -10.17 13.45 1.64
C GLN A 76 -9.45 13.31 0.30
N GLU A 77 -8.25 13.88 0.19
CA GLU A 77 -7.42 13.80 -1.01
C GLU A 77 -7.00 12.34 -1.31
N ALA A 78 -6.49 11.62 -0.31
CA ALA A 78 -6.11 10.21 -0.45
C ALA A 78 -7.32 9.31 -0.78
N ALA A 79 -8.49 9.58 -0.20
CA ALA A 79 -9.72 8.83 -0.47
C ALA A 79 -10.18 9.01 -1.91
N PHE A 80 -10.08 10.22 -2.45
CA PHE A 80 -10.37 10.50 -3.85
C PHE A 80 -9.44 9.73 -4.78
N PHE A 81 -8.12 9.77 -4.53
CA PHE A 81 -7.17 9.03 -5.35
C PHE A 81 -7.35 7.52 -5.24
N GLN A 82 -7.68 6.99 -4.06
CA GLN A 82 -7.99 5.58 -3.93
C GLN A 82 -9.26 5.19 -4.71
N ALA A 83 -10.32 5.98 -4.64
CA ALA A 83 -11.53 5.70 -5.40
C ALA A 83 -11.23 5.59 -6.90
N ILE A 84 -10.41 6.50 -7.42
CA ILE A 84 -9.94 6.48 -8.81
C ILE A 84 -9.08 5.24 -9.09
N ALA A 85 -8.07 4.96 -8.28
CA ALA A 85 -7.15 3.85 -8.51
C ALA A 85 -7.88 2.49 -8.46
N THR A 86 -8.81 2.32 -7.52
CA THR A 86 -9.68 1.14 -7.46
C THR A 86 -10.55 1.01 -8.71
N ALA A 87 -11.17 2.10 -9.16
CA ALA A 87 -11.98 2.07 -10.38
C ALA A 87 -11.13 1.72 -11.62
N LYS A 88 -9.93 2.32 -11.77
CA LYS A 88 -8.98 2.00 -12.84
C LYS A 88 -8.61 0.50 -12.82
N ALA A 89 -8.21 -0.03 -11.67
CA ALA A 89 -7.84 -1.43 -11.52
C ALA A 89 -8.99 -2.38 -11.88
N GLN A 90 -10.22 -2.04 -11.53
CA GLN A 90 -11.40 -2.82 -11.92
C GLN A 90 -11.67 -2.77 -13.43
N ILE A 91 -11.52 -1.61 -14.05
CA ILE A 91 -11.72 -1.44 -15.50
C ILE A 91 -10.67 -2.24 -16.28
N ILE A 92 -9.39 -2.12 -15.90
CA ILE A 92 -8.29 -2.86 -16.53
C ILE A 92 -8.54 -4.36 -16.36
N LYS A 93 -8.89 -4.83 -15.17
CA LYS A 93 -9.15 -6.25 -14.90
C LYS A 93 -10.24 -6.82 -15.80
N ARG A 94 -11.33 -6.07 -15.98
CA ARG A 94 -12.43 -6.43 -16.89
C ARG A 94 -11.95 -6.46 -18.34
N GLY A 95 -11.17 -5.46 -18.75
CA GLY A 95 -10.57 -5.38 -20.09
C GLY A 95 -9.65 -6.57 -20.38
N THR A 96 -8.71 -6.88 -19.48
CA THR A 96 -7.80 -8.02 -19.58
C THR A 96 -8.56 -9.34 -19.68
N THR A 97 -9.60 -9.53 -18.86
CA THR A 97 -10.43 -10.73 -18.90
C THR A 97 -11.20 -10.86 -20.22
N ALA A 98 -11.75 -9.76 -20.73
CA ALA A 98 -12.46 -9.74 -22.01
C ALA A 98 -11.50 -10.05 -23.18
N ALA A 99 -10.34 -9.40 -23.23
CA ALA A 99 -9.33 -9.63 -24.26
C ALA A 99 -8.82 -11.09 -24.26
N TYR A 100 -8.57 -11.65 -23.07
CA TYR A 100 -8.23 -13.05 -22.91
C TYR A 100 -9.32 -13.98 -23.47
N ASN A 101 -10.58 -13.75 -23.10
CA ASN A 101 -11.70 -14.57 -23.56
C ASN A 101 -11.88 -14.49 -25.09
N ASP A 102 -11.80 -13.29 -25.66
CA ASP A 102 -11.92 -13.09 -27.10
C ASP A 102 -10.83 -13.84 -27.87
N LYS A 103 -9.58 -13.79 -27.37
CA LYS A 103 -8.46 -14.53 -27.95
C LYS A 103 -8.63 -16.03 -27.82
N PHE A 104 -9.01 -16.50 -26.63
CA PHE A 104 -9.28 -17.92 -26.39
C PHE A 104 -10.32 -18.45 -27.39
N TRP A 105 -11.45 -17.75 -27.55
CA TRP A 105 -12.50 -18.15 -28.48
C TRP A 105 -12.06 -18.04 -29.94
N THR A 106 -11.27 -17.04 -30.30
CA THR A 106 -10.70 -16.91 -31.65
C THR A 106 -9.85 -18.13 -32.01
N ILE A 107 -8.97 -18.57 -31.11
CA ILE A 107 -8.14 -19.76 -31.32
C ILE A 107 -9.02 -21.01 -31.45
N VAL A 108 -10.01 -21.18 -30.57
CA VAL A 108 -10.95 -22.31 -30.64
C VAL A 108 -11.70 -22.35 -31.98
N GLN A 109 -12.18 -21.20 -32.46
CA GLN A 109 -12.89 -21.10 -33.74
C GLN A 109 -11.97 -21.38 -34.92
N GLN A 110 -10.72 -20.92 -34.88
CA GLN A 110 -9.73 -21.21 -35.92
C GLN A 110 -9.51 -22.72 -36.07
N TYR A 111 -9.25 -23.44 -34.98
CA TYR A 111 -9.08 -24.90 -35.02
C TYR A 111 -10.32 -25.62 -35.56
N LYS A 112 -11.52 -25.16 -35.17
CA LYS A 112 -12.79 -25.70 -35.70
C LYS A 112 -12.94 -25.46 -37.21
N SER A 113 -12.63 -24.25 -37.70
CA SER A 113 -12.71 -23.92 -39.12
C SER A 113 -11.72 -24.72 -39.97
N GLU A 114 -10.53 -25.00 -39.43
CA GLU A 114 -9.48 -25.79 -40.09
C GLU A 114 -9.72 -27.30 -39.94
N ARG A 115 -10.82 -27.72 -39.29
CA ARG A 115 -11.14 -29.13 -38.97
C ARG A 115 -10.01 -29.86 -38.22
N LYS A 116 -9.21 -29.12 -37.45
CA LYS A 116 -8.14 -29.66 -36.62
C LYS A 116 -8.68 -30.09 -35.26
N LYS A 117 -8.06 -31.11 -34.66
CA LYS A 117 -8.36 -31.50 -33.28
C LYS A 117 -7.92 -30.37 -32.33
N LEU A 118 -8.81 -30.00 -31.41
CA LEU A 118 -8.48 -29.00 -30.39
C LEU A 118 -7.36 -29.51 -29.47
N PRO A 119 -6.35 -28.67 -29.16
CA PRO A 119 -5.38 -28.94 -28.11
C PRO A 119 -6.04 -29.09 -26.73
N ALA A 120 -5.25 -29.52 -25.75
CA ALA A 120 -5.68 -29.49 -24.36
C ALA A 120 -6.04 -28.06 -23.92
N ALA A 121 -7.02 -27.93 -23.02
CA ALA A 121 -7.48 -26.63 -22.53
C ALA A 121 -6.31 -25.77 -22.02
N ALA A 122 -5.43 -26.32 -21.19
CA ALA A 122 -4.26 -25.61 -20.66
C ALA A 122 -3.33 -25.04 -21.77
N THR A 123 -3.22 -25.72 -22.91
CA THR A 123 -2.45 -25.23 -24.06
C THR A 123 -3.14 -24.03 -24.72
N LEU A 124 -4.46 -24.09 -24.89
CA LEU A 124 -5.26 -22.98 -25.42
C LEU A 124 -5.22 -21.76 -24.49
N GLU A 125 -5.30 -21.98 -23.18
CA GLU A 125 -5.17 -20.92 -22.18
C GLU A 125 -3.79 -20.26 -22.22
N THR A 126 -2.72 -21.06 -22.36
CA THR A 126 -1.36 -20.54 -22.48
C THR A 126 -1.19 -19.71 -23.76
N MET A 127 -1.69 -20.20 -24.90
CA MET A 127 -1.66 -19.45 -26.17
C MET A 127 -2.42 -18.13 -26.07
N ALA A 128 -3.58 -18.12 -25.41
CA ALA A 128 -4.36 -16.90 -25.20
C ALA A 128 -3.71 -15.92 -24.21
N ARG A 129 -2.89 -16.41 -23.27
CA ARG A 129 -2.16 -15.56 -22.29
C ARG A 129 -0.91 -14.90 -22.86
N VAL A 130 -0.14 -15.59 -23.69
CA VAL A 130 1.09 -15.03 -24.30
C VAL A 130 0.79 -13.74 -25.08
N ASP A 131 -0.37 -13.68 -25.75
CA ASP A 131 -0.81 -12.49 -26.48
C ASP A 131 -1.32 -11.35 -25.56
N ASN A 132 -1.41 -11.55 -24.24
CA ASN A 132 -1.96 -10.60 -23.26
C ASN A 132 -0.96 -10.19 -22.16
N GLU A 133 0.33 -10.51 -22.28
CA GLU A 133 1.34 -10.22 -21.24
C GLU A 133 1.42 -8.72 -20.85
N ASP A 134 1.23 -7.82 -21.82
CA ASP A 134 1.19 -6.37 -21.57
C ASP A 134 -0.02 -5.95 -20.72
N LEU A 135 -1.17 -6.62 -20.90
CA LEU A 135 -2.39 -6.35 -20.14
C LEU A 135 -2.30 -6.89 -18.71
N ASP A 136 -1.61 -8.02 -18.51
CA ASP A 136 -1.32 -8.55 -17.17
C ASP A 136 -0.35 -7.63 -16.40
N SER A 137 0.63 -7.05 -17.11
CA SER A 137 1.54 -6.05 -16.55
C SER A 137 0.80 -4.77 -16.16
N ALA A 138 -0.07 -4.26 -17.03
CA ALA A 138 -0.91 -3.10 -16.74
C ALA A 138 -1.85 -3.33 -15.55
N GLN A 139 -2.44 -4.53 -15.44
CA GLN A 139 -3.26 -4.92 -14.30
C GLN A 139 -2.45 -4.90 -13.00
N THR A 140 -1.24 -5.47 -13.02
CA THR A 140 -0.34 -5.49 -11.87
C THR A 140 0.00 -4.08 -11.39
N ILE A 141 0.31 -3.17 -12.32
CA ILE A 141 0.59 -1.76 -11.99
C ILE A 141 -0.63 -1.08 -11.36
N ALA A 142 -1.83 -1.30 -11.92
CA ALA A 142 -3.06 -0.73 -11.38
C ALA A 142 -3.38 -1.25 -9.96
N ASP A 143 -3.11 -2.53 -9.70
CA ASP A 143 -3.26 -3.13 -8.37
C ASP A 143 -2.24 -2.56 -7.38
N ILE A 144 -0.99 -2.30 -7.81
CA ILE A 144 0.01 -1.60 -7.00
C ILE A 144 -0.45 -0.18 -6.66
N GLU A 145 -0.95 0.59 -7.64
CA GLU A 145 -1.48 1.95 -7.43
C GLU A 145 -2.62 1.94 -6.40
N SER A 146 -3.60 1.06 -6.56
CA SER A 146 -4.73 0.91 -5.64
C SER A 146 -4.29 0.54 -4.23
N LYS A 147 -3.34 -0.40 -4.11
CA LYS A 147 -2.78 -0.81 -2.82
C LYS A 147 -2.02 0.32 -2.15
N PHE A 148 -1.20 1.06 -2.89
CA PHE A 148 -0.47 2.21 -2.36
C PHE A 148 -1.40 3.22 -1.70
N TRP A 149 -2.47 3.62 -2.39
CA TRP A 149 -3.42 4.58 -1.83
C TRP A 149 -4.18 4.04 -0.62
N LYS A 150 -4.46 2.74 -0.60
CA LYS A 150 -5.02 2.09 0.59
C LYS A 150 -4.05 2.16 1.78
N ASP A 151 -2.78 1.87 1.58
CA ASP A 151 -1.77 1.92 2.64
C ASP A 151 -1.61 3.35 3.20
N ILE A 152 -1.68 4.38 2.34
CA ILE A 152 -1.73 5.79 2.76
C ILE A 152 -2.96 6.08 3.63
N LEU A 153 -4.15 5.63 3.23
CA LEU A 153 -5.37 5.81 4.02
C LEU A 153 -5.30 5.12 5.39
N ASP A 154 -4.78 3.90 5.42
CA ASP A 154 -4.61 3.14 6.67
C ASP A 154 -3.60 3.84 7.60
N HIS A 155 -2.54 4.42 7.04
CA HIS A 155 -1.59 5.24 7.78
C HIS A 155 -2.24 6.50 8.36
N LEU A 156 -2.97 7.27 7.55
CA LEU A 156 -3.69 8.47 8.00
C LEU A 156 -4.73 8.15 9.08
N SER A 157 -5.43 7.02 8.94
CA SER A 157 -6.36 6.51 9.97
C SER A 157 -5.65 6.21 11.29
N THR A 158 -4.42 5.68 11.23
CA THR A 158 -3.59 5.46 12.41
C THR A 158 -3.16 6.78 13.05
N CYS A 159 -2.69 7.75 12.25
CA CYS A 159 -2.34 9.09 12.75
C CYS A 159 -3.53 9.78 13.43
N ARG A 160 -4.74 9.61 12.88
CA ARG A 160 -5.97 10.17 13.46
C ARG A 160 -6.20 9.65 14.88
N LYS A 161 -6.12 8.33 15.06
CA LYS A 161 -6.29 7.69 16.38
C LYS A 161 -5.25 8.19 17.38
N LEU A 162 -4.00 8.37 16.95
CA LEU A 162 -2.94 8.90 17.80
C LEU A 162 -3.24 10.34 18.23
N ILE A 163 -3.68 11.20 17.31
CA ILE A 163 -4.03 12.60 17.63
C ILE A 163 -5.26 12.66 18.54
N GLU A 164 -6.29 11.84 18.30
CA GLU A 164 -7.49 11.76 19.14
C GLU A 164 -7.12 11.34 20.58
N ASN A 165 -6.30 10.30 20.73
CA ASN A 165 -5.82 9.84 22.04
C ASN A 165 -4.99 10.92 22.75
N ALA A 166 -4.06 11.58 22.04
CA ALA A 166 -3.25 12.63 22.63
C ALA A 166 -4.10 13.84 23.05
N SER A 167 -5.11 14.21 22.26
CA SER A 167 -6.05 15.28 22.58
C SER A 167 -6.86 14.97 23.83
N MET A 168 -7.31 13.73 23.99
CA MET A 168 -8.02 13.28 25.19
C MET A 168 -7.12 13.37 26.43
N ASN A 169 -5.88 12.89 26.34
CA ASN A 169 -4.92 12.93 27.44
C ASN A 169 -4.64 14.37 27.90
N ILE A 170 -4.40 15.29 26.96
CA ILE A 170 -4.22 16.73 27.27
C ILE A 170 -5.46 17.30 27.96
N ALA A 171 -6.66 16.98 27.46
CA ALA A 171 -7.89 17.47 28.05
C ALA A 171 -8.11 16.96 29.48
N THR A 172 -7.71 15.72 29.78
CA THR A 172 -7.75 15.18 31.15
C THR A 172 -6.72 15.83 32.07
N GLU A 173 -5.49 16.05 31.60
CA GLU A 173 -4.44 16.71 32.38
C GLU A 173 -4.82 18.16 32.71
N LEU A 174 -5.34 18.92 31.75
CA LEU A 174 -5.81 20.29 31.98
C LEU A 174 -6.94 20.36 33.01
N LYS A 175 -7.86 19.39 33.00
CA LYS A 175 -8.92 19.29 34.02
C LYS A 175 -8.34 18.99 35.40
N SER A 176 -7.38 18.06 35.50
CA SER A 176 -6.71 17.73 36.76
C SER A 176 -5.99 18.94 37.36
N LEU A 177 -5.18 19.63 36.54
CA LEU A 177 -4.44 20.84 36.93
C LEU A 177 -5.37 21.96 37.39
N ASN A 178 -6.51 22.15 36.72
CA ASN A 178 -7.50 23.16 37.12
C ASN A 178 -8.15 22.81 38.46
N ASN A 179 -8.44 21.53 38.72
CA ASN A 179 -8.98 21.08 40.00
C ASN A 179 -7.97 21.27 41.14
N GLU A 180 -6.69 20.94 40.92
CA GLU A 180 -5.61 21.18 41.88
C GLU A 180 -5.48 22.68 42.23
N LYS A 181 -5.43 23.55 41.22
CA LYS A 181 -5.39 25.01 41.44
C LYS A 181 -6.60 25.53 42.20
N PHE A 182 -7.78 24.96 41.96
CA PHE A 182 -8.99 25.32 42.69
C PHE A 182 -8.91 24.91 44.16
N LEU A 183 -8.46 23.69 44.46
CA LEU A 183 -8.26 23.20 45.83
C LEU A 183 -7.19 23.99 46.58
N ASP A 184 -6.07 24.34 45.92
CA ASP A 184 -5.02 25.18 46.49
C ASP A 184 -5.55 26.57 46.87
N ASN A 185 -6.37 27.16 45.99
CA ASN A 185 -6.99 28.46 46.25
C ASN A 185 -8.01 28.42 47.40
N ILE A 186 -8.74 27.31 47.57
CA ILE A 186 -9.62 27.12 48.73
C ILE A 186 -8.79 27.01 50.01
N THR A 187 -7.74 26.18 49.99
CA THR A 187 -6.88 25.93 51.17
C THR A 187 -6.19 27.22 51.62
N ARG A 188 -5.69 28.04 50.68
CA ARG A 188 -5.10 29.35 51.00
C ARG A 188 -6.09 30.38 51.55
N LYS A 189 -7.38 30.25 51.29
CA LYS A 189 -8.41 31.16 51.83
C LYS A 189 -8.89 30.77 53.23
N MET A 190 -8.60 29.55 53.68
CA MET A 190 -8.99 29.04 54.99
C MET A 190 -7.89 29.19 56.06
N LEU A 191 -6.67 29.58 55.66
CA LEU A 191 -5.55 29.94 56.53
C LEU A 191 -5.43 31.46 56.60
#